data_AF-A0A550CF69-F1
#
_entry.id   AF-A0A550CF69-F1
#
_cell.length_a   1.000
_cell.length_b   1.000
_cell.length_c   1.000
_cell.angle_alpha   90.00
_cell.angle_beta   90.00
_cell.angle_gamma   90.00
#
_symmetry.space_group_name_H-M   'P 1'
#
loop_
_entity.id
_entity.type
_entity.pdbx_description
1 polymer ?
#
loop_
_entity_poly.entity_id
_entity_poly.type
_entity_poly.pdbx_seq_one_letter_code
_entity_poly.pdbx_strand_id
1 'polypeptide(L)'
;MTRGRAAKRQGTPVIVPARRSERIRLRKENEALRATKQASQRAAKLAARKGDPRQSASPSDRHTSEETASTLSDGNEKDTLSTRDLTYGQSRVPQVVAATISAQGNIDGNTARPPRGPLIAISPLGEICVITLFDNGNGIVQDMHVMGRATPAMVIRGLEIVMGLEPTTLYIDTRLNRVFVDVAIHTAYDRFKCAFVPMLEDLKRLLMALQHVNIASADGPGVLRSRDGKFFHHEKVFPRAVRQFHFVPFSTWSDNTPITRRLSIDKRECQVYYAPFSTGPDNNEEALPIVEMHCSPYFVAWQAFVALSKPGTRAPKYIKHEANLIVAIGQAMMKYMTAGSASAM
;
A
#
# COMPACT_ATOMS: atom_id res chain seq x y z
N MET A 1 14.98 42.74 38.41
CA MET A 1 15.53 41.75 37.45
C MET A 1 16.00 40.53 38.23
N THR A 2 15.54 39.32 37.90
CA THR A 2 15.91 38.08 38.63
C THR A 2 15.94 36.91 37.65
N ARG A 3 17.15 36.45 37.27
CA ARG A 3 17.34 35.35 36.31
C ARG A 3 17.45 34.01 37.04
N GLY A 4 16.34 33.29 37.19
CA GLY A 4 16.35 31.91 37.67
C GLY A 4 16.98 30.97 36.63
N ARG A 5 18.10 30.29 36.97
CA ARG A 5 18.70 29.25 36.14
C ARG A 5 17.98 27.91 36.39
N ALA A 6 17.27 27.39 35.38
CA ALA A 6 16.71 26.04 35.43
C ALA A 6 17.82 24.99 35.28
N ALA A 7 17.97 24.10 36.27
CA ALA A 7 18.97 23.04 36.23
C ALA A 7 18.52 21.88 35.33
N LYS A 8 19.31 21.56 34.29
CA LYS A 8 19.09 20.36 33.47
C LYS A 8 19.35 19.10 34.31
N ARG A 9 18.30 18.40 34.74
CA ARG A 9 18.42 17.04 35.28
C ARG A 9 18.90 16.11 34.16
N GLN A 10 20.12 15.61 34.26
CA GLN A 10 20.58 14.49 33.42
C GLN A 10 19.82 13.24 33.85
N GLY A 11 19.19 12.56 32.90
CA GLY A 11 18.44 11.33 33.18
C GLY A 11 19.38 10.14 33.32
N THR A 12 19.38 9.48 34.48
CA THR A 12 20.15 8.25 34.70
C THR A 12 19.68 7.16 33.73
N PRO A 13 20.58 6.48 32.99
CA PRO A 13 20.18 5.44 32.05
C PRO A 13 19.57 4.25 32.79
N VAL A 14 18.34 3.88 32.43
CA VAL A 14 17.64 2.72 33.01
C VAL A 14 18.21 1.44 32.41
N ILE A 15 19.12 0.80 33.15
CA ILE A 15 19.70 -0.50 32.77
C ILE A 15 18.62 -1.58 32.90
N VAL A 16 17.94 -1.90 31.81
CA VAL A 16 16.98 -3.01 31.75
C VAL A 16 17.75 -4.34 31.85
N PRO A 17 17.48 -5.20 32.85
CA PRO A 17 18.30 -6.39 33.08
C PRO A 17 18.17 -7.42 31.94
N ALA A 18 19.31 -7.80 31.36
CA ALA A 18 19.42 -8.65 30.17
C ALA A 18 18.68 -10.00 30.27
N ARG A 19 18.45 -10.52 31.49
CA ARG A 19 17.67 -11.75 31.74
C ARG A 19 16.25 -11.69 31.16
N ARG A 20 15.65 -10.52 30.93
CA ARG A 20 14.29 -10.40 30.35
C ARG A 20 14.26 -10.63 28.83
N SER A 21 15.27 -10.17 28.08
CA SER A 21 15.30 -10.33 26.62
C SER A 21 15.65 -11.75 26.20
N GLU A 22 16.56 -12.42 26.90
CA GLU A 22 16.93 -13.81 26.62
C GLU A 22 15.77 -14.79 26.86
N ARG A 23 14.99 -14.60 27.93
CA ARG A 23 13.78 -15.40 28.19
C ARG A 23 12.71 -15.24 27.09
N ILE A 24 12.68 -14.09 26.40
CA ILE A 24 11.81 -13.86 25.24
C ILE A 24 12.37 -14.53 23.98
N ARG A 25 13.70 -14.51 23.76
CA ARG A 25 14.36 -15.21 22.64
C ARG A 25 14.09 -16.72 22.72
N LEU A 26 14.41 -17.33 23.87
CA LEU A 26 14.19 -18.75 24.14
C LEU A 26 12.72 -19.17 23.98
N ARG A 27 11.78 -18.29 24.30
CA ARG A 27 10.35 -18.54 24.07
C ARG A 27 10.02 -18.59 22.57
N LYS A 28 10.45 -17.60 21.78
CA LYS A 28 10.23 -17.57 20.32
C LYS A 28 10.88 -18.76 19.60
N GLU A 29 12.10 -19.13 20.01
CA GLU A 29 12.80 -20.32 19.50
C GLU A 29 12.02 -21.62 19.75
N ASN A 30 11.48 -21.80 20.96
CA ASN A 30 10.63 -22.95 21.30
C ASN A 30 9.28 -22.95 20.58
N GLU A 31 8.65 -21.79 20.39
CA GLU A 31 7.38 -21.66 19.65
C GLU A 31 7.57 -22.00 18.16
N ALA A 32 8.66 -21.53 17.53
CA ALA A 32 9.03 -21.91 16.17
C ALA A 32 9.30 -23.41 16.02
N LEU A 33 10.10 -24.00 16.92
CA LEU A 33 10.44 -25.44 16.87
C LEU A 33 9.20 -26.34 17.08
N ARG A 34 8.20 -25.90 17.85
CA ARG A 34 6.89 -26.55 17.95
C ARG A 34 6.10 -26.46 16.63
N ALA A 35 6.08 -25.30 15.99
CA ALA A 35 5.39 -25.11 14.71
C ALA A 35 5.96 -26.02 13.61
N THR A 36 7.30 -26.09 13.48
CA THR A 36 7.97 -26.99 12.53
C THR A 36 7.61 -28.45 12.77
N LYS A 37 7.65 -28.93 14.04
CA LYS A 37 7.24 -30.31 14.38
C LYS A 37 5.78 -30.59 14.01
N GLN A 38 4.86 -29.65 14.24
CA GLN A 38 3.45 -29.82 13.84
C GLN A 38 3.27 -29.84 12.31
N ALA A 39 4.03 -29.03 11.57
CA ALA A 39 4.01 -29.05 10.10
C ALA A 39 4.51 -30.40 9.55
N SER A 40 5.63 -30.91 10.05
CA SER A 40 6.16 -32.23 9.67
C SER A 40 5.17 -33.37 9.99
N GLN A 41 4.52 -33.33 11.15
CA GLN A 41 3.48 -34.32 11.51
C GLN A 41 2.25 -34.26 10.60
N ARG A 42 1.83 -33.08 10.15
CA ARG A 42 0.74 -32.93 9.17
C ARG A 42 1.14 -33.47 7.79
N ALA A 43 2.35 -33.17 7.33
CA ALA A 43 2.88 -33.72 6.08
C ALA A 43 2.96 -35.26 6.10
N ALA A 44 3.46 -35.85 7.19
CA ALA A 44 3.52 -37.30 7.36
C ALA A 44 2.12 -37.95 7.34
N LYS A 45 1.12 -37.35 8.00
CA LYS A 45 -0.27 -37.84 7.97
C LYS A 45 -0.92 -37.75 6.58
N LEU A 46 -0.57 -36.73 5.78
CA LEU A 46 -1.04 -36.60 4.40
C LEU A 46 -0.35 -37.61 3.47
N ALA A 47 0.94 -37.88 3.65
CA ALA A 47 1.66 -38.91 2.91
C ALA A 47 1.09 -40.31 3.21
N ALA A 48 0.87 -40.65 4.48
CA ALA A 48 0.27 -41.93 4.87
C ALA A 48 -1.11 -42.16 4.24
N ARG A 49 -1.95 -41.11 4.13
CA ARG A 49 -3.26 -41.18 3.47
C ARG A 49 -3.22 -41.40 1.97
N LYS A 50 -2.08 -41.19 1.29
CA LYS A 50 -1.91 -41.53 -0.13
C LYS A 50 -1.42 -42.97 -0.37
N GLY A 51 -1.09 -43.72 0.69
CA GLY A 51 -0.51 -45.06 0.61
C GLY A 51 -1.49 -46.23 0.73
N ASP A 52 -2.80 -45.98 0.85
CA ASP A 52 -3.82 -47.03 1.01
C ASP A 52 -4.59 -47.28 -0.31
N PRO A 53 -4.32 -48.38 -1.06
CA PRO A 53 -4.85 -48.54 -2.41
C PRO A 53 -6.30 -49.08 -2.49
N ARG A 54 -7.00 -49.23 -1.36
CA ARG A 54 -8.17 -50.12 -1.26
C ARG A 54 -9.57 -49.49 -1.36
N GLN A 55 -9.70 -48.20 -1.71
CA GLN A 55 -11.01 -47.56 -1.85
C GLN A 55 -11.17 -46.69 -3.12
N SER A 56 -11.54 -47.34 -4.23
CA SER A 56 -12.25 -46.69 -5.35
C SER A 56 -12.94 -47.73 -6.25
N ALA A 57 -14.23 -47.97 -6.01
CA ALA A 57 -15.06 -48.89 -6.80
C ALA A 57 -16.54 -48.46 -6.80
N SER A 58 -16.85 -47.38 -7.52
CA SER A 58 -18.21 -46.95 -7.85
C SER A 58 -18.23 -46.46 -9.30
N PRO A 59 -18.96 -47.12 -10.22
CA PRO A 59 -19.05 -46.70 -11.62
C PRO A 59 -20.20 -45.71 -11.85
N SER A 60 -20.03 -44.80 -12.81
CA SER A 60 -21.15 -44.11 -13.49
C SER A 60 -20.78 -43.79 -14.94
N ASP A 61 -21.73 -43.98 -15.84
CA ASP A 61 -21.48 -44.24 -17.26
C ASP A 61 -21.01 -43.08 -18.16
N ARG A 62 -20.24 -43.50 -19.17
CA ARG A 62 -20.29 -43.12 -20.61
C ARG A 62 -20.88 -41.75 -21.00
N HIS A 63 -20.09 -41.01 -21.78
CA HIS A 63 -20.50 -40.61 -23.14
C HIS A 63 -19.27 -40.57 -24.07
N THR A 64 -19.47 -40.76 -25.39
CA THR A 64 -18.41 -41.10 -26.37
C THR A 64 -18.47 -40.29 -27.67
N SER A 65 -17.33 -39.71 -28.05
CA SER A 65 -16.87 -39.30 -29.40
C SER A 65 -15.49 -38.66 -29.22
N GLU A 66 -14.36 -39.08 -29.82
CA GLU A 66 -14.01 -39.11 -31.27
C GLU A 66 -14.08 -37.71 -31.90
N GLU A 67 -13.03 -37.12 -32.52
CA GLU A 67 -11.64 -37.57 -32.83
C GLU A 67 -10.60 -36.52 -32.28
N THR A 68 -9.34 -36.27 -32.72
CA THR A 68 -8.54 -36.61 -33.93
C THR A 68 -7.02 -36.72 -33.63
N ALA A 69 -6.22 -37.16 -34.61
CA ALA A 69 -4.75 -37.18 -34.70
C ALA A 69 -4.02 -35.85 -34.28
N SER A 70 -2.89 -35.90 -33.54
CA SER A 70 -1.46 -35.92 -34.02
C SER A 70 -0.94 -34.57 -34.56
N THR A 71 0.29 -34.08 -34.32
CA THR A 71 1.61 -34.75 -34.26
C THR A 71 2.59 -34.19 -33.20
N LEU A 72 3.74 -34.86 -33.04
CA LEU A 72 4.91 -34.46 -32.23
C LEU A 72 5.77 -33.37 -32.89
N SER A 73 6.38 -32.49 -32.08
CA SER A 73 7.77 -32.04 -32.27
C SER A 73 8.37 -31.50 -30.96
N ASP A 74 9.67 -31.73 -30.75
CA ASP A 74 10.38 -31.37 -29.53
C ASP A 74 10.93 -29.93 -29.51
N GLY A 75 11.16 -29.43 -28.30
CA GLY A 75 12.39 -28.72 -27.97
C GLY A 75 12.53 -27.26 -28.39
N ASN A 76 12.18 -26.35 -27.49
CA ASN A 76 13.12 -25.29 -27.13
C ASN A 76 12.88 -24.75 -25.71
N GLU A 77 13.95 -24.61 -24.92
CA GLU A 77 13.88 -23.98 -23.61
C GLU A 77 13.81 -22.46 -23.75
N LYS A 78 12.75 -21.84 -23.23
CA LYS A 78 12.76 -20.41 -22.93
C LYS A 78 12.20 -20.15 -21.54
N ASP A 79 13.07 -19.60 -20.70
CA ASP A 79 12.77 -19.19 -19.33
C ASP A 79 11.88 -17.94 -19.33
N THR A 80 10.57 -18.15 -19.47
CA THR A 80 9.57 -17.09 -19.35
C THR A 80 8.97 -17.11 -17.96
N LEU A 81 9.31 -16.11 -17.14
CA LEU A 81 8.67 -15.83 -15.85
C LEU A 81 7.14 -15.87 -16.01
N SER A 82 6.53 -16.90 -15.41
CA SER A 82 5.16 -17.28 -15.74
C SER A 82 4.15 -16.20 -15.32
N THR A 83 3.45 -15.63 -16.30
CA THR A 83 2.34 -14.67 -16.14
C THR A 83 1.07 -15.33 -15.57
N ARG A 84 1.23 -16.21 -14.57
CA ARG A 84 0.22 -17.17 -14.11
C ARG A 84 -0.83 -16.49 -13.24
N ASP A 85 -2.03 -16.40 -13.79
CA ASP A 85 -3.33 -16.26 -13.12
C ASP A 85 -3.35 -15.58 -11.75
N LEU A 86 -3.28 -14.25 -11.79
CA LEU A 86 -4.10 -13.41 -10.91
C LEU A 86 -5.22 -12.74 -11.71
N THR A 87 -5.85 -13.53 -12.58
CA THR A 87 -7.24 -13.34 -12.96
C THR A 87 -8.08 -13.22 -11.69
N TYR A 88 -8.98 -12.25 -11.61
CA TYR A 88 -9.88 -12.14 -10.47
C TYR A 88 -10.73 -13.41 -10.42
N GLY A 89 -10.57 -14.20 -9.36
CA GLY A 89 -11.32 -15.43 -9.17
C GLY A 89 -12.81 -15.13 -9.04
N GLN A 90 -13.54 -15.17 -10.17
CA GLN A 90 -14.99 -15.34 -10.20
C GLN A 90 -15.33 -16.73 -9.68
N SER A 91 -15.14 -16.92 -8.37
CA SER A 91 -15.71 -18.04 -7.65
C SER A 91 -17.22 -17.97 -7.87
N ARG A 92 -17.78 -18.99 -8.54
CA ARG A 92 -19.22 -19.09 -8.86
C ARG A 92 -20.02 -19.43 -7.60
N VAL A 93 -19.96 -18.53 -6.61
CA VAL A 93 -20.89 -18.47 -5.49
C VAL A 93 -22.26 -18.04 -6.06
N PRO A 94 -23.39 -18.62 -5.61
CA PRO A 94 -24.71 -18.19 -6.03
C PRO A 94 -24.95 -16.68 -5.86
N GLN A 95 -25.85 -16.10 -6.67
CA GLN A 95 -26.02 -14.65 -6.87
C GLN A 95 -26.60 -13.89 -5.66
N VAL A 96 -25.87 -13.83 -4.53
CA VAL A 96 -26.30 -13.12 -3.31
C VAL A 96 -25.16 -12.31 -2.65
N VAL A 97 -24.20 -11.80 -3.43
CA VAL A 97 -23.24 -10.77 -2.96
C VAL A 97 -22.99 -9.67 -4.02
N ALA A 98 -24.05 -9.19 -4.67
CA ALA A 98 -23.99 -7.99 -5.52
C ALA A 98 -23.94 -6.67 -4.71
N ALA A 99 -23.30 -6.71 -3.53
CA ALA A 99 -23.34 -5.66 -2.52
C ALA A 99 -22.02 -5.59 -1.74
N THR A 100 -20.96 -5.10 -2.38
CA THR A 100 -19.80 -4.53 -1.65
C THR A 100 -19.16 -3.34 -2.37
N ILE A 101 -20.00 -2.53 -3.01
CA ILE A 101 -19.82 -1.07 -2.87
C ILE A 101 -19.66 -0.80 -1.37
N SER A 102 -18.67 -0.02 -0.97
CA SER A 102 -18.61 0.51 0.39
C SER A 102 -19.78 1.48 0.56
N ALA A 103 -20.94 0.96 0.99
CA ALA A 103 -22.16 1.74 1.16
C ALA A 103 -21.87 2.95 2.05
N GLN A 104 -22.44 4.11 1.73
CA GLN A 104 -22.13 5.38 2.40
C GLN A 104 -22.69 5.51 3.84
N GLY A 105 -22.97 4.39 4.50
CA GLY A 105 -23.11 4.35 5.95
C GLY A 105 -21.76 4.53 6.64
N ASN A 106 -21.80 4.69 7.96
CA ASN A 106 -20.62 4.44 8.78
C ASN A 106 -20.13 3.00 8.58
N ILE A 107 -18.84 2.77 8.88
CA ILE A 107 -18.33 1.42 9.12
C ILE A 107 -19.18 0.83 10.25
N ASP A 108 -20.10 -0.07 9.92
CA ASP A 108 -20.85 -0.82 10.90
C ASP A 108 -19.93 -1.87 11.57
N GLY A 109 -20.36 -2.44 12.68
CA GLY A 109 -19.59 -3.49 13.36
C GLY A 109 -19.38 -4.76 12.50
N ASN A 110 -20.07 -4.86 11.37
CA ASN A 110 -20.19 -6.06 10.54
C ASN A 110 -19.31 -6.01 9.28
N THR A 111 -18.92 -4.82 8.79
CA THR A 111 -17.99 -4.68 7.65
C THR A 111 -16.57 -5.11 8.04
N ALA A 112 -16.34 -6.42 7.92
CA ALA A 112 -15.09 -7.08 8.23
C ALA A 112 -13.91 -6.37 7.56
N ARG A 113 -12.87 -6.06 8.34
CA ARG A 113 -11.63 -5.50 7.79
C ARG A 113 -11.03 -6.48 6.77
N PRO A 114 -10.53 -5.99 5.63
CA PRO A 114 -9.87 -6.86 4.66
C PRO A 114 -8.71 -7.65 5.28
N PRO A 115 -8.46 -8.89 4.83
CA PRO A 115 -7.36 -9.68 5.37
C PRO A 115 -6.00 -9.00 5.14
N ARG A 116 -5.10 -9.12 6.14
CA ARG A 116 -3.72 -8.61 6.06
C ARG A 116 -2.84 -9.46 5.14
N GLY A 117 -3.05 -10.78 5.07
CA GLY A 117 -2.23 -11.72 4.28
C GLY A 117 -2.00 -11.30 2.82
N PRO A 118 -3.05 -11.00 2.03
CA PRO A 118 -2.89 -10.53 0.65
C PRO A 118 -2.12 -9.21 0.50
N LEU A 119 -2.12 -8.35 1.53
CA LEU A 119 -1.35 -7.10 1.57
C LEU A 119 0.12 -7.37 1.93
N ILE A 120 0.39 -8.23 2.92
CA ILE A 120 1.75 -8.69 3.29
C ILE A 120 2.46 -9.27 2.06
N ALA A 121 1.74 -10.04 1.23
CA ALA A 121 2.25 -10.66 0.01
C ALA A 121 2.66 -9.68 -1.12
N ILE A 122 2.33 -8.38 -1.03
CA ILE A 122 2.79 -7.35 -1.98
C ILE A 122 3.47 -6.15 -1.32
N SER A 123 3.56 -6.13 0.01
CA SER A 123 4.32 -5.15 0.77
C SER A 123 5.82 -5.41 0.58
N PRO A 124 6.63 -4.43 0.13
CA PRO A 124 8.07 -4.65 -0.08
C PRO A 124 8.80 -5.07 1.20
N LEU A 125 8.26 -4.73 2.37
CA LEU A 125 8.81 -5.08 3.68
C LEU A 125 7.95 -6.09 4.46
N GLY A 126 6.95 -6.72 3.81
CA GLY A 126 5.97 -7.56 4.51
C GLY A 126 5.19 -6.79 5.57
N GLU A 127 5.15 -7.29 6.81
CA GLU A 127 4.42 -6.69 7.94
C GLU A 127 5.28 -5.76 8.82
N ILE A 128 6.01 -4.85 8.16
CA ILE A 128 6.93 -3.88 8.78
C ILE A 128 6.46 -2.45 8.42
N CYS A 129 6.61 -1.50 9.33
CA CYS A 129 6.30 -0.10 9.04
C CYS A 129 7.28 0.48 8.00
N VAL A 130 6.75 0.97 6.87
CA VAL A 130 7.57 1.55 5.78
C VAL A 130 8.39 2.79 6.18
N ILE A 131 7.95 3.53 7.22
CA ILE A 131 8.67 4.70 7.74
C ILE A 131 9.72 4.32 8.77
N THR A 132 9.33 3.63 9.84
CA THR A 132 10.17 3.42 11.02
C THR A 132 11.02 2.14 10.95
N LEU A 133 10.72 1.25 9.99
CA LEU A 133 11.28 -0.10 9.87
C LEU A 133 11.09 -0.99 11.11
N PHE A 134 10.18 -0.63 12.02
CA PHE A 134 9.79 -1.50 13.13
C PHE A 134 8.83 -2.59 12.65
N ASP A 135 9.08 -3.82 13.11
CA ASP A 135 8.25 -4.99 12.86
C ASP A 135 6.99 -5.01 13.74
N ASN A 136 5.96 -5.74 13.29
CA ASN A 136 4.72 -5.90 14.02
C ASN A 136 4.81 -6.82 15.26
N GLY A 137 6.01 -7.20 15.74
CA GLY A 137 6.19 -8.14 16.84
C GLY A 137 5.58 -7.73 18.19
N ASN A 138 5.18 -6.47 18.33
CA ASN A 138 4.45 -5.91 19.47
C ASN A 138 3.02 -5.40 19.12
N GLY A 139 2.51 -5.67 17.92
CA GLY A 139 1.19 -5.21 17.47
C GLY A 139 1.08 -3.72 17.07
N ILE A 140 2.21 -3.02 16.96
CA ILE A 140 2.27 -1.58 16.67
C ILE A 140 2.10 -1.22 15.19
N VAL A 141 2.13 -2.19 14.27
CA VAL A 141 2.04 -1.93 12.83
C VAL A 141 0.61 -2.13 12.33
N GLN A 142 -0.02 -1.03 11.97
CA GLN A 142 -1.37 -0.96 11.46
C GLN A 142 -1.42 -1.04 9.94
N ASP A 143 -2.51 -1.62 9.45
CA ASP A 143 -2.95 -1.60 8.06
C ASP A 143 -3.72 -0.29 7.85
N MET A 144 -3.06 0.70 7.24
CA MET A 144 -3.58 2.03 6.96
C MET A 144 -4.06 2.13 5.53
N HIS A 145 -5.18 2.82 5.30
CA HIS A 145 -5.59 3.23 3.97
C HIS A 145 -4.93 4.56 3.60
N VAL A 146 -4.27 4.63 2.44
CA VAL A 146 -3.67 5.84 1.88
C VAL A 146 -4.77 6.87 1.59
N MET A 147 -5.85 6.47 0.93
CA MET A 147 -7.08 7.25 0.83
C MET A 147 -8.16 6.62 1.72
N GLY A 148 -8.61 7.36 2.74
CA GLY A 148 -9.47 6.83 3.79
C GLY A 148 -10.85 6.36 3.32
N ARG A 149 -11.41 5.34 3.99
CA ARG A 149 -12.69 4.72 3.61
C ARG A 149 -13.91 5.65 3.71
N ALA A 150 -13.83 6.71 4.51
CA ALA A 150 -14.85 7.77 4.60
C ALA A 150 -14.81 8.78 3.44
N THR A 151 -14.22 8.43 2.30
CA THR A 151 -14.15 9.28 1.10
C THR A 151 -15.54 9.42 0.45
N PRO A 152 -16.05 10.65 0.20
CA PRO A 152 -17.39 10.84 -0.37
C PRO A 152 -17.56 10.19 -1.75
N ALA A 153 -18.73 9.60 -2.05
CA ALA A 153 -18.95 8.88 -3.31
C ALA A 153 -18.89 9.73 -4.60
N MET A 154 -18.89 11.06 -4.50
CA MET A 154 -18.56 11.95 -5.63
C MET A 154 -17.06 11.92 -5.96
N VAL A 155 -16.21 11.80 -4.94
CA VAL A 155 -14.76 11.63 -5.08
C VAL A 155 -14.45 10.24 -5.62
N ILE A 156 -15.14 9.19 -5.14
CA ILE A 156 -15.03 7.82 -5.66
C ILE A 156 -15.36 7.78 -7.16
N ARG A 157 -16.52 8.31 -7.58
CA ARG A 157 -16.93 8.34 -8.99
C ARG A 157 -16.05 9.21 -9.87
N GLY A 158 -15.56 10.35 -9.36
CA GLY A 158 -14.56 11.15 -10.07
C GLY A 158 -13.22 10.41 -10.24
N LEU A 159 -12.81 9.60 -9.24
CA LEU A 159 -11.63 8.74 -9.33
C LEU A 159 -11.81 7.59 -10.33
N GLU A 160 -12.98 6.95 -10.37
CA GLU A 160 -13.31 5.94 -11.39
C GLU A 160 -13.06 6.47 -12.81
N ILE A 161 -13.62 7.66 -13.10
CA ILE A 161 -13.46 8.34 -14.40
C ILE A 161 -11.97 8.57 -14.72
N VAL A 162 -11.22 9.25 -13.84
CA VAL A 162 -9.82 9.62 -14.15
C VAL A 162 -8.82 8.47 -14.07
N MET A 163 -9.20 7.36 -13.43
CA MET A 163 -8.45 6.10 -13.40
C MET A 163 -8.80 5.18 -14.58
N GLY A 164 -9.69 5.60 -15.48
CA GLY A 164 -10.13 4.79 -16.63
C GLY A 164 -10.80 3.48 -16.22
N LEU A 165 -11.58 3.52 -15.13
CA LEU A 165 -12.35 2.40 -14.59
C LEU A 165 -13.83 2.51 -14.99
N GLU A 166 -14.51 1.37 -15.04
CA GLU A 166 -15.97 1.35 -15.23
C GLU A 166 -16.69 1.83 -13.95
N PRO A 167 -17.88 2.47 -14.07
CA PRO A 167 -18.61 3.01 -12.91
C PRO A 167 -18.92 1.95 -11.85
N THR A 168 -18.79 2.33 -10.58
CA THR A 168 -18.96 1.49 -9.37
C THR A 168 -17.94 0.34 -9.19
N THR A 169 -16.86 0.29 -9.98
CA THR A 169 -15.80 -0.73 -9.85
C THR A 169 -14.63 -0.35 -8.93
N LEU A 170 -14.53 0.90 -8.45
CA LEU A 170 -13.42 1.33 -7.60
C LEU A 170 -13.57 0.87 -6.15
N TYR A 171 -12.89 -0.23 -5.81
CA TYR A 171 -12.87 -0.80 -4.47
C TYR A 171 -11.78 -0.18 -3.57
N ILE A 172 -12.18 0.61 -2.57
CA ILE A 172 -11.25 1.38 -1.70
C ILE A 172 -10.42 0.52 -0.75
N ASP A 173 -10.94 -0.62 -0.30
CA ASP A 173 -10.22 -1.60 0.52
C ASP A 173 -9.16 -2.40 -0.30
N THR A 174 -8.93 -2.04 -1.57
CA THR A 174 -7.88 -2.59 -2.45
C THR A 174 -6.48 -2.44 -1.85
N ARG A 175 -5.62 -3.42 -2.14
CA ARG A 175 -4.24 -3.44 -1.66
C ARG A 175 -3.43 -2.26 -2.18
N LEU A 176 -3.69 -1.80 -3.40
CA LEU A 176 -3.04 -0.61 -3.98
C LEU A 176 -3.37 0.70 -3.25
N ASN A 177 -4.32 0.69 -2.30
CA ASN A 177 -4.68 1.81 -1.44
C ASN A 177 -4.26 1.58 0.03
N ARG A 178 -3.49 0.54 0.35
CA ARG A 178 -3.16 0.17 1.74
C ARG A 178 -1.66 0.04 1.97
N VAL A 179 -1.21 0.34 3.18
CA VAL A 179 0.21 0.33 3.57
C VAL A 179 0.37 0.00 5.05
N PHE A 180 1.48 -0.64 5.41
CA PHE A 180 1.83 -0.92 6.80
C PHE A 180 2.61 0.24 7.44
N VAL A 181 2.06 0.81 8.52
CA VAL A 181 2.63 1.94 9.26
C VAL A 181 2.48 1.78 10.78
N ASP A 182 3.35 2.43 11.54
CA ASP A 182 3.23 2.59 12.99
C ASP A 182 1.98 3.39 13.36
N VAL A 183 1.30 3.02 14.46
CA VAL A 183 0.20 3.78 15.09
C VAL A 183 0.46 5.29 15.14
N ALA A 184 1.68 5.70 15.50
CA ALA A 184 2.05 7.11 15.61
C ALA A 184 2.01 7.83 14.24
N ILE A 185 2.48 7.16 13.19
CA ILE A 185 2.47 7.67 11.82
C ILE A 185 1.04 7.70 11.26
N HIS A 186 0.26 6.64 11.46
CA HIS A 186 -1.15 6.56 11.05
C HIS A 186 -1.99 7.70 11.65
N THR A 187 -1.84 7.92 12.96
CA THR A 187 -2.54 8.99 13.70
C THR A 187 -2.15 10.39 13.21
N ALA A 188 -0.91 10.58 12.76
CA ALA A 188 -0.45 11.84 12.17
C ALA A 188 -0.99 12.04 10.74
N TYR A 189 -1.03 10.97 9.95
CA TYR A 189 -1.50 10.93 8.56
C TYR A 189 -3.00 11.23 8.46
N ASP A 190 -3.84 10.56 9.26
CA ASP A 190 -5.29 10.80 9.38
C ASP A 190 -5.61 12.25 9.79
N ARG A 191 -4.68 12.91 10.49
CA ARG A 191 -4.78 14.30 10.95
C ARG A 191 -4.10 15.30 10.01
N PHE A 192 -3.75 14.89 8.79
CA PHE A 192 -3.12 15.70 7.76
C PHE A 192 -1.82 16.39 8.22
N LYS A 193 -1.06 15.75 9.12
CA LYS A 193 0.23 16.26 9.64
C LYS A 193 1.42 15.85 8.78
N CYS A 194 1.25 14.83 7.94
CA CYS A 194 2.19 14.37 6.95
C CYS A 194 1.44 13.83 5.72
N ALA A 195 2.17 13.58 4.65
CA ALA A 195 1.70 12.75 3.53
C ALA A 195 2.84 11.86 2.99
N PHE A 196 2.46 10.87 2.21
CA PHE A 196 3.34 10.27 1.21
C PHE A 196 3.24 11.11 -0.06
N VAL A 197 4.35 11.30 -0.76
CA VAL A 197 4.43 12.10 -1.99
C VAL A 197 5.15 11.26 -3.04
N PRO A 198 4.53 10.95 -4.21
CA PRO A 198 5.21 10.20 -5.27
C PRO A 198 6.38 11.00 -5.83
N MET A 199 7.40 10.31 -6.36
CA MET A 199 8.53 10.98 -7.00
C MET A 199 8.07 11.91 -8.13
N LEU A 200 8.86 12.96 -8.40
CA LEU A 200 8.61 13.98 -9.41
C LEU A 200 8.22 13.42 -10.79
N GLU A 201 8.78 12.29 -11.18
CA GLU A 201 8.51 11.62 -12.46
C GLU A 201 7.13 10.97 -12.51
N ASP A 202 6.72 10.25 -11.46
CA ASP A 202 5.37 9.68 -11.35
C ASP A 202 4.31 10.77 -11.23
N LEU A 203 4.61 11.91 -10.57
CA LEU A 203 3.72 13.08 -10.57
C LEU A 203 3.57 13.72 -11.96
N LYS A 204 4.66 13.94 -12.70
CA LYS A 204 4.60 14.42 -14.09
C LYS A 204 3.79 13.46 -14.96
N ARG A 205 4.02 12.15 -14.83
CA ARG A 205 3.33 11.09 -15.56
C ARG A 205 1.83 11.04 -15.25
N LEU A 206 1.44 11.21 -13.98
CA LEU A 206 0.04 11.33 -13.55
C LEU A 206 -0.62 12.57 -14.16
N LEU A 207 0.05 13.73 -14.11
CA LEU A 207 -0.50 14.96 -14.70
C LEU A 207 -0.67 14.84 -16.23
N MET A 208 0.28 14.25 -16.94
CA MET A 208 0.15 13.96 -18.38
C MET A 208 -1.04 13.04 -18.69
N ALA A 209 -1.22 11.97 -17.91
CA ALA A 209 -2.36 11.06 -18.05
C ALA A 209 -3.71 11.76 -17.80
N LEU A 210 -3.77 12.65 -16.80
CA LEU A 210 -4.96 13.47 -16.49
C LEU A 210 -5.24 14.55 -17.55
N GLN A 211 -4.25 14.91 -18.35
CA GLN A 211 -4.37 15.85 -19.48
C GLN A 211 -4.58 15.14 -20.82
N HIS A 212 -4.80 13.81 -20.82
CA HIS A 212 -4.89 12.95 -22.02
C HIS A 212 -3.66 13.04 -22.96
N VAL A 213 -2.53 13.52 -22.45
CA VAL A 213 -1.28 13.62 -23.21
C VAL A 213 -0.73 12.22 -23.44
N ASN A 214 -0.18 11.99 -24.63
CA ASN A 214 0.49 10.73 -24.98
C ASN A 214 1.65 10.44 -24.00
N ILE A 215 1.58 9.33 -23.28
CA ILE A 215 2.62 8.88 -22.35
C ILE A 215 3.33 7.64 -22.89
N ALA A 216 4.63 7.51 -22.62
CA ALA A 216 5.36 6.27 -22.89
C ALA A 216 4.70 5.10 -22.15
N SER A 217 4.56 3.94 -22.80
CA SER A 217 4.10 2.72 -22.14
C SER A 217 5.08 2.31 -21.06
N ALA A 218 4.57 1.87 -19.91
CA ALA A 218 5.40 1.25 -18.88
C ALA A 218 5.70 -0.24 -19.18
N ASP A 219 4.98 -0.83 -20.15
CA ASP A 219 5.14 -2.23 -20.55
C ASP A 219 6.18 -2.44 -21.68
N GLY A 220 6.88 -1.38 -22.13
CA GLY A 220 7.89 -1.47 -23.20
C GLY A 220 7.89 -0.29 -24.19
N PRO A 221 8.56 -0.42 -25.36
CA PRO A 221 8.73 0.64 -26.36
C PRO A 221 7.43 0.92 -27.14
N GLY A 222 6.46 1.54 -26.47
CA GLY A 222 5.20 1.96 -27.05
C GLY A 222 4.73 3.29 -26.47
N VAL A 223 3.65 3.83 -27.03
CA VAL A 223 3.02 5.08 -26.56
C VAL A 223 1.54 4.82 -26.32
N LEU A 224 1.10 5.05 -25.09
CA LEU A 224 -0.32 5.07 -24.74
C LEU A 224 -0.92 6.35 -25.32
N ARG A 225 -1.86 6.21 -26.24
CA ARG A 225 -2.57 7.31 -26.90
C ARG A 225 -3.99 7.38 -26.40
N SER A 226 -4.45 8.56 -25.99
CA SER A 226 -5.85 8.78 -25.67
C SER A 226 -6.72 8.49 -26.90
N ARG A 227 -7.83 7.79 -26.72
CA ARG A 227 -8.87 7.60 -27.73
C ARG A 227 -10.12 8.32 -27.26
N ASP A 228 -10.69 9.16 -28.12
CA ASP A 228 -12.03 9.73 -27.95
C ASP A 228 -12.24 10.48 -26.61
N GLY A 229 -11.17 11.09 -26.07
CA GLY A 229 -11.19 11.80 -24.78
C GLY A 229 -11.27 10.88 -23.54
N LYS A 230 -11.11 9.56 -23.70
CA LYS A 230 -11.13 8.61 -22.58
C LYS A 230 -9.84 8.68 -21.75
N PHE A 231 -9.94 8.36 -20.46
CA PHE A 231 -8.78 8.21 -19.60
C PHE A 231 -8.07 6.87 -19.83
N PHE A 232 -6.78 6.85 -19.55
CA PHE A 232 -6.01 5.61 -19.50
C PHE A 232 -6.39 4.80 -18.26
N HIS A 233 -6.66 3.51 -18.43
CA HIS A 233 -6.81 2.59 -17.29
C HIS A 233 -5.56 2.67 -16.41
N HIS A 234 -5.73 2.90 -15.10
CA HIS A 234 -4.64 3.33 -14.22
C HIS A 234 -3.45 2.37 -14.19
N GLU A 235 -3.68 1.06 -14.39
CA GLU A 235 -2.61 0.05 -14.41
C GLU A 235 -1.74 0.09 -15.68
N LYS A 236 -2.15 0.82 -16.73
CA LYS A 236 -1.30 1.14 -17.89
C LYS A 236 -0.52 2.43 -17.69
N VAL A 237 -1.07 3.39 -16.93
CA VAL A 237 -0.29 4.55 -16.47
C VAL A 237 0.78 4.09 -15.49
N PHE A 238 0.39 3.34 -14.45
CA PHE A 238 1.24 2.82 -13.40
C PHE A 238 0.99 1.31 -13.20
N PRO A 239 1.78 0.43 -13.85
CA PRO A 239 1.75 -0.99 -13.55
C PRO A 239 2.04 -1.28 -12.08
N ARG A 240 1.49 -2.41 -11.62
CA ARG A 240 1.64 -2.94 -10.25
C ARG A 240 3.11 -3.24 -9.97
N ALA A 241 3.78 -2.29 -9.33
CA ALA A 241 5.19 -2.34 -8.99
C ALA A 241 5.41 -1.68 -7.62
N VAL A 242 6.53 -2.00 -6.98
CA VAL A 242 7.05 -1.20 -5.87
C VAL A 242 7.57 0.12 -6.45
N ARG A 243 7.27 1.23 -5.79
CA ARG A 243 7.58 2.60 -6.19
C ARG A 243 8.16 3.37 -5.00
N GLN A 244 8.96 4.37 -5.32
CA GLN A 244 9.55 5.27 -4.33
C GLN A 244 8.61 6.44 -4.04
N PHE A 245 8.59 6.85 -2.78
CA PHE A 245 7.82 7.99 -2.27
C PHE A 245 8.64 8.75 -1.23
N HIS A 246 8.54 10.07 -1.23
CA HIS A 246 8.94 10.89 -0.10
C HIS A 246 7.93 10.69 1.04
N PHE A 247 8.38 10.68 2.29
CA PHE A 247 7.50 10.78 3.46
C PHE A 247 7.69 12.14 4.12
N VAL A 248 6.65 12.97 4.02
CA VAL A 248 6.78 14.41 4.22
C VAL A 248 5.92 14.86 5.40
N PRO A 249 6.53 15.12 6.58
CA PRO A 249 5.92 15.94 7.62
C PRO A 249 5.67 17.37 7.12
N PHE A 250 4.49 17.89 7.36
CA PHE A 250 4.12 19.27 7.01
C PHE A 250 4.38 20.24 8.15
N SER A 251 4.28 21.55 7.88
CA SER A 251 4.39 22.61 8.91
C SER A 251 3.32 22.60 10.01
N THR A 252 2.49 21.56 10.07
CA THR A 252 1.48 21.31 11.11
C THR A 252 1.87 20.15 12.04
N TRP A 253 2.96 19.44 11.76
CA TRP A 253 3.60 18.48 12.64
C TRP A 253 4.11 19.17 13.93
N SER A 254 4.30 18.42 15.01
CA SER A 254 4.76 18.94 16.31
C SER A 254 6.27 18.84 16.44
N ASP A 255 6.95 19.96 16.72
CA ASP A 255 8.42 19.99 16.88
C ASP A 255 8.93 19.06 17.99
N ASN A 256 8.08 18.81 19.00
CA ASN A 256 8.37 17.92 20.13
C ASN A 256 8.11 16.43 19.82
N THR A 257 7.70 16.08 18.61
CA THR A 257 7.37 14.70 18.19
C THR A 257 8.39 14.20 17.17
N PRO A 258 9.49 13.56 17.59
CA PRO A 258 10.47 13.02 16.66
C PRO A 258 9.95 11.77 15.93
N ILE A 259 10.57 11.46 14.80
CA ILE A 259 10.41 10.19 14.09
C ILE A 259 11.63 9.33 14.41
N THR A 260 11.42 8.16 15.02
CA THR A 260 12.49 7.17 15.27
C THR A 260 12.38 6.05 14.25
N ARG A 261 13.48 5.75 13.55
CA ARG A 261 13.55 4.74 12.48
C ARG A 261 14.80 3.88 12.63
N ARG A 262 14.72 2.56 12.41
CA ARG A 262 15.92 1.70 12.31
C ARG A 262 16.74 2.06 11.08
N LEU A 263 18.07 1.96 11.14
CA LEU A 263 18.91 2.22 9.96
C LEU A 263 18.61 1.26 8.80
N SER A 264 18.44 -0.03 9.10
CA SER A 264 17.89 -1.05 8.21
C SER A 264 16.98 -2.01 9.01
N ILE A 265 16.27 -2.91 8.32
CA ILE A 265 15.33 -3.88 8.95
C ILE A 265 16.04 -4.74 10.02
N ASP A 266 17.21 -5.28 9.68
CA ASP A 266 17.99 -6.21 10.49
C ASP A 266 18.78 -5.53 11.62
N LYS A 267 19.02 -4.21 11.49
CA LYS A 267 19.76 -3.41 12.47
C LYS A 267 18.89 -3.00 13.64
N ARG A 268 19.42 -3.11 14.86
CA ARG A 268 18.81 -2.53 16.07
C ARG A 268 19.11 -1.04 16.23
N GLU A 269 20.12 -0.54 15.52
CA GLU A 269 20.52 0.86 15.49
C GLU A 269 19.38 1.72 14.93
N CYS A 270 19.01 2.77 15.67
CA CYS A 270 17.93 3.68 15.29
C CYS A 270 18.45 5.11 15.17
N GLN A 271 18.01 5.80 14.12
CA GLN A 271 18.18 7.24 13.94
C GLN A 271 16.91 7.95 14.39
N VAL A 272 17.08 9.11 15.02
CA VAL A 272 15.98 9.96 15.51
C VAL A 272 16.00 11.26 14.73
N TYR A 273 14.93 11.53 13.99
CA TYR A 273 14.74 12.72 13.19
C TYR A 273 13.81 13.69 13.92
N TYR A 274 14.12 14.98 13.85
CA TYR A 274 13.37 16.06 14.49
C TYR A 274 12.89 17.07 13.45
N ALA A 275 11.90 17.89 13.80
CA ALA A 275 11.50 19.04 12.99
C ALA A 275 12.69 19.99 12.80
N PRO A 276 12.86 20.63 11.63
CA PRO A 276 11.92 20.70 10.50
C PRO A 276 12.03 19.56 9.47
N PHE A 277 12.61 18.40 9.82
CA PHE A 277 12.76 17.23 8.93
C PHE A 277 13.40 17.56 7.56
N SER A 278 14.33 18.51 7.59
CA SER A 278 15.09 19.01 6.44
C SER A 278 16.54 19.26 6.85
N THR A 279 17.44 19.16 5.88
CA THR A 279 18.90 19.38 6.03
C THR A 279 19.40 20.37 4.99
N GLY A 280 20.72 20.50 4.89
CA GLY A 280 21.39 21.36 3.91
C GLY A 280 21.31 22.85 4.23
N PRO A 281 21.91 23.70 3.38
CA PRO A 281 21.65 25.13 3.41
C PRO A 281 20.16 25.41 3.22
N ASP A 282 19.67 26.45 3.88
CA ASP A 282 18.29 26.95 3.78
C ASP A 282 17.17 25.94 4.13
N ASN A 283 17.47 24.77 4.70
CA ASN A 283 16.53 23.66 4.90
C ASN A 283 15.92 23.16 3.57
N ASN A 284 16.75 23.03 2.53
CA ASN A 284 16.34 22.66 1.18
C ASN A 284 16.66 21.22 0.77
N GLU A 285 17.20 20.39 1.67
CA GLU A 285 17.37 18.95 1.47
C GLU A 285 16.39 18.15 2.33
N GLU A 286 16.00 16.95 1.89
CA GLU A 286 15.16 16.02 2.65
C GLU A 286 15.98 15.31 3.73
N ALA A 287 15.57 15.41 5.00
CA ALA A 287 16.28 14.71 6.09
C ALA A 287 15.87 13.24 6.23
N LEU A 288 14.66 12.88 5.75
CA LEU A 288 14.08 11.55 5.90
C LEU A 288 14.40 10.69 4.67
N PRO A 289 14.68 9.39 4.82
CA PRO A 289 14.93 8.54 3.67
C PRO A 289 13.65 8.28 2.88
N ILE A 290 13.77 8.32 1.56
CA ILE A 290 12.76 7.83 0.61
C ILE A 290 12.29 6.41 1.00
N VAL A 291 10.99 6.15 0.86
CA VAL A 291 10.34 4.90 1.25
C VAL A 291 9.72 4.18 0.07
N GLU A 292 9.67 2.85 0.16
CA GLU A 292 9.16 1.98 -0.90
C GLU A 292 7.77 1.44 -0.57
N MET A 293 6.84 1.60 -1.50
CA MET A 293 5.43 1.18 -1.36
C MET A 293 4.88 0.66 -2.69
N HIS A 294 3.87 -0.21 -2.65
CA HIS A 294 3.16 -0.71 -3.84
C HIS A 294 1.89 0.08 -4.18
N CYS A 295 1.66 1.22 -3.53
CA CYS A 295 0.41 1.96 -3.62
C CYS A 295 0.28 2.71 -4.94
N SER A 296 -0.94 2.87 -5.45
CA SER A 296 -1.19 3.62 -6.69
C SER A 296 -0.93 5.12 -6.48
N PRO A 297 -0.11 5.78 -7.33
CA PRO A 297 0.12 7.22 -7.25
C PRO A 297 -1.16 8.07 -7.28
N TYR A 298 -2.25 7.57 -7.87
CA TYR A 298 -3.56 8.22 -7.85
C TYR A 298 -4.08 8.44 -6.42
N PHE A 299 -4.11 7.41 -5.57
CA PHE A 299 -4.58 7.54 -4.18
C PHE A 299 -3.64 8.39 -3.34
N VAL A 300 -2.32 8.22 -3.54
CA VAL A 300 -1.29 8.94 -2.80
C VAL A 300 -1.34 10.44 -3.11
N ALA A 301 -1.35 10.83 -4.38
CA ALA A 301 -1.43 12.23 -4.80
C ALA A 301 -2.76 12.88 -4.37
N TRP A 302 -3.88 12.14 -4.44
CA TRP A 302 -5.16 12.64 -3.96
C TRP A 302 -5.15 12.94 -2.45
N GLN A 303 -4.70 11.99 -1.60
CA GLN A 303 -4.64 12.24 -0.16
C GLN A 303 -3.67 13.38 0.18
N ALA A 304 -2.52 13.46 -0.51
CA ALA A 304 -1.57 14.56 -0.34
C ALA A 304 -2.19 15.93 -0.72
N PHE A 305 -3.01 15.99 -1.78
CA PHE A 305 -3.79 17.17 -2.14
C PHE A 305 -4.83 17.55 -1.07
N VAL A 306 -5.57 16.57 -0.55
CA VAL A 306 -6.54 16.79 0.54
C VAL A 306 -5.85 17.32 1.80
N ALA A 307 -4.62 16.87 2.09
CA ALA A 307 -3.81 17.34 3.21
C ALA A 307 -3.29 18.78 2.98
N LEU A 308 -2.67 19.05 1.84
CA LEU A 308 -2.18 20.40 1.47
C LEU A 308 -3.31 21.44 1.38
N SER A 309 -4.55 20.99 1.13
CA SER A 309 -5.74 21.85 1.14
C SER A 309 -6.25 22.21 2.55
N LYS A 310 -5.65 21.71 3.64
CA LYS A 310 -6.06 22.07 5.01
C LYS A 310 -5.38 23.36 5.48
N PRO A 311 -6.13 24.34 6.05
CA PRO A 311 -5.57 25.59 6.56
C PRO A 311 -4.33 25.42 7.45
N GLY A 312 -3.30 26.23 7.21
CA GLY A 312 -2.02 26.17 7.94
C GLY A 312 -1.05 25.06 7.51
N THR A 313 -1.48 24.12 6.65
CA THR A 313 -0.63 23.04 6.14
C THR A 313 0.24 23.55 5.00
N ARG A 314 1.57 23.37 5.13
CA ARG A 314 2.54 23.73 4.09
C ARG A 314 3.56 22.61 3.92
N ALA A 315 3.92 22.35 2.67
CA ALA A 315 5.07 21.53 2.31
C ALA A 315 6.39 22.20 2.78
N PRO A 316 7.42 21.41 3.15
CA PRO A 316 8.78 21.91 3.29
C PRO A 316 9.37 22.29 1.91
N LYS A 317 10.45 23.08 1.90
CA LYS A 317 11.03 23.63 0.65
C LYS A 317 11.47 22.54 -0.34
N TYR A 318 12.03 21.44 0.17
CA TYR A 318 12.66 20.41 -0.67
C TYR A 318 11.71 19.67 -1.61
N ILE A 319 10.40 19.57 -1.28
CA ILE A 319 9.36 19.04 -2.19
C ILE A 319 8.48 20.13 -2.85
N LYS A 320 8.99 21.35 -3.04
CA LYS A 320 8.19 22.47 -3.58
C LYS A 320 7.63 22.18 -4.98
N HIS A 321 8.35 21.45 -5.83
CA HIS A 321 7.92 21.15 -7.20
C HIS A 321 6.82 20.08 -7.22
N GLU A 322 6.98 19.06 -6.37
CA GLU A 322 6.09 17.93 -6.15
C GLU A 322 4.78 18.42 -5.51
N ALA A 323 4.85 19.29 -4.51
CA ALA A 323 3.68 19.92 -3.89
C ALA A 323 2.85 20.73 -4.91
N ASN A 324 3.52 21.52 -5.77
CA ASN A 324 2.84 22.26 -6.84
C ASN A 324 2.15 21.33 -7.84
N LEU A 325 2.80 20.22 -8.22
CA LEU A 325 2.19 19.21 -9.10
C LEU A 325 1.02 18.49 -8.41
N ILE A 326 1.13 18.14 -7.13
CA ILE A 326 0.02 17.55 -6.35
C ILE A 326 -1.19 18.47 -6.34
N VAL A 327 -1.00 19.78 -6.17
CA VAL A 327 -2.09 20.77 -6.24
C VAL A 327 -2.71 20.81 -7.64
N ALA A 328 -1.90 20.85 -8.71
CA ALA A 328 -2.41 20.82 -10.08
C ALA A 328 -3.15 19.51 -10.44
N ILE A 329 -2.65 18.37 -9.96
CA ILE A 329 -3.24 17.04 -10.12
C ILE A 329 -4.58 16.96 -9.38
N GLY A 330 -4.64 17.39 -8.12
CA GLY A 330 -5.87 17.42 -7.34
C GLY A 330 -6.93 18.35 -7.94
N GLN A 331 -6.52 19.52 -8.43
CA GLN A 331 -7.39 20.43 -9.18
C GLN A 331 -7.89 19.83 -10.50
N ALA A 332 -7.08 19.04 -11.21
CA ALA A 332 -7.50 18.32 -12.41
C ALA A 332 -8.53 17.22 -12.07
N MET A 333 -8.28 16.41 -11.04
CA MET A 333 -9.19 15.37 -10.56
C MET A 333 -10.54 15.95 -10.09
N MET A 334 -10.52 17.07 -9.35
CA MET A 334 -11.72 17.73 -8.82
C MET A 334 -12.76 18.08 -9.89
N LYS A 335 -12.34 18.40 -11.12
CA LYS A 335 -13.26 18.72 -12.24
C LYS A 335 -14.27 17.60 -12.53
N TYR A 336 -13.82 16.35 -12.42
CA TYR A 336 -14.63 15.16 -12.70
C TYR A 336 -15.47 14.74 -11.48
N MET A 337 -15.10 15.19 -10.27
CA MET A 337 -15.84 14.96 -9.04
C MET A 337 -17.05 15.91 -8.90
N THR A 338 -16.96 17.13 -9.43
CA THR A 338 -18.07 18.09 -9.42
C THR A 338 -19.00 17.91 -10.62
N ALA A 339 -18.48 17.66 -11.82
CA ALA A 339 -19.28 17.53 -13.04
C ALA A 339 -20.34 16.40 -12.98
N GLY A 340 -20.05 15.29 -12.31
CA GLY A 340 -20.99 14.18 -12.13
C GLY A 340 -22.28 14.53 -11.38
N SER A 341 -22.36 15.71 -10.75
CA SER A 341 -23.56 16.22 -10.08
C SER A 341 -24.61 16.74 -11.06
N ALA A 342 -24.19 17.21 -12.25
CA ALA A 342 -25.02 18.00 -13.16
C ALA A 342 -25.69 17.18 -14.28
N SER A 343 -25.34 15.91 -14.43
CA SER A 343 -25.89 15.00 -15.46
C SER A 343 -26.79 13.90 -14.84
N ALA A 344 -27.25 14.12 -13.60
CA ALA A 344 -28.06 13.18 -12.82
C ALA A 344 -29.24 13.89 -12.11
N MET A 345 -29.65 15.04 -12.65
CA MET A 345 -30.88 15.79 -12.36
C MET A 345 -31.66 15.99 -13.66
#